data_AF-A0A2P4QFK2-F1
#
_entry.id   AF-A0A2P4QFK2-F1
#
_cell.length_a   1.000
_cell.length_b   1.000
_cell.length_c   1.000
_cell.angle_alpha   90.00
_cell.angle_beta   90.00
_cell.angle_gamma   90.00
#
_symmetry.space_group_name_H-M   'P 1'
#
loop_
_entity.id
_entity.type
_entity.pdbx_description
1 polymer ?
#
loop_
_entity_poly.entity_id
_entity_poly.type
_entity_poly.pdbx_seq_one_letter_code
_entity_poly.pdbx_strand_id
1 'polypeptide(L)'
;MENEENQRMGQQQQQTPPQQQHQQHQQHQQHQQHHQQHQQHQQHQHQQHQHQQHQQHQQHQQHQQHQQHQQQHHQHQQQHHNYRSLSEVTCFKCGEKGHFANRCPRGQGNRY
;
A
#
# COMPACT_ATOMS: atom_id res chain seq x y z
N MET A 1 84.03 9.84 -33.45
CA MET A 1 83.30 10.48 -32.35
C MET A 1 81.84 10.71 -32.77
N GLU A 2 81.14 9.67 -33.24
CA GLU A 2 79.76 9.78 -33.78
C GLU A 2 78.87 8.66 -33.23
N ASN A 3 79.07 8.28 -31.96
CA ASN A 3 78.28 7.18 -31.37
C ASN A 3 77.53 7.54 -30.09
N GLU A 4 77.53 8.80 -29.68
CA GLU A 4 76.82 9.24 -28.45
C GLU A 4 75.54 10.04 -28.75
N GLU A 5 75.41 10.65 -29.93
CA GLU A 5 74.20 11.40 -30.30
C GLU A 5 73.02 10.49 -30.64
N ASN A 6 73.28 9.28 -31.15
CA ASN A 6 72.26 8.27 -31.44
C ASN A 6 71.70 7.57 -30.18
N GLN A 7 72.29 7.78 -29.00
CA GLN A 7 71.80 7.17 -27.75
C GLN A 7 70.78 8.03 -26.98
N ARG A 8 70.66 9.32 -27.30
CA ARG A 8 69.66 10.21 -26.67
C ARG A 8 68.31 10.22 -27.37
N MET A 9 68.25 9.93 -28.68
CA MET A 9 67.00 9.95 -29.45
C MET A 9 66.16 8.67 -29.31
N GLY A 10 66.70 7.59 -28.71
CA GLY A 10 66.02 6.29 -28.56
C GLY A 10 65.19 6.09 -27.28
N GLN A 11 65.19 7.04 -26.34
CA GLN A 11 64.56 6.85 -25.01
C GLN A 11 63.12 7.39 -24.91
N GLN A 12 62.54 7.97 -25.96
CA GLN A 12 61.23 8.66 -25.84
C GLN A 12 59.99 7.91 -26.36
N GLN A 13 60.06 6.67 -26.85
CA GLN A 13 58.88 6.01 -27.47
C GLN A 13 58.64 4.53 -27.10
N GLN A 14 58.78 4.15 -25.83
CA GLN A 14 58.40 2.80 -25.37
C GLN A 14 57.47 2.85 -24.16
N GLN A 15 56.25 3.37 -24.35
CA GLN A 15 55.12 3.00 -23.50
C GLN A 15 54.58 1.67 -24.06
N THR A 16 54.53 0.63 -23.23
CA THR A 16 54.30 -0.75 -23.65
C THR A 16 52.82 -0.99 -24.01
N PRO A 17 52.50 -1.61 -25.16
CA PRO A 17 51.12 -1.92 -25.56
C PRO A 17 50.27 -2.73 -24.55
N PRO A 18 50.80 -3.68 -23.74
CA PRO A 18 49.99 -4.41 -22.76
C PRO A 18 49.45 -3.55 -21.61
N GLN A 19 50.13 -2.45 -21.24
CA GLN A 19 49.68 -1.61 -20.12
C GLN A 19 48.43 -0.80 -20.49
N GLN A 20 48.34 -0.33 -21.73
CA GLN A 20 47.18 0.44 -22.21
C GLN A 20 45.93 -0.43 -22.33
N GLN A 21 46.08 -1.70 -22.75
CA GLN A 21 44.97 -2.65 -22.80
C GLN A 21 44.42 -3.00 -21.41
N HIS A 22 45.30 -3.13 -20.41
CA HIS A 22 44.87 -3.37 -19.03
C HIS A 22 44.03 -2.19 -18.49
N GLN A 23 44.47 -0.96 -18.74
CA GLN A 23 43.74 0.24 -18.33
C GLN A 23 42.35 0.32 -18.97
N GLN A 24 42.22 0.00 -20.26
CA GLN A 24 40.93 -0.03 -20.95
C GLN A 24 40.00 -1.12 -20.41
N HIS A 25 40.53 -2.31 -20.11
CA HIS A 25 39.74 -3.39 -19.51
C HIS A 25 39.22 -3.00 -18.12
N GLN A 26 40.07 -2.37 -17.31
CA GLN A 26 39.69 -1.90 -15.98
C GLN A 26 38.58 -0.83 -16.04
N GLN A 27 38.67 0.11 -16.99
CA GLN A 27 37.61 1.11 -17.21
C GLN A 27 36.30 0.46 -17.67
N HIS A 28 36.36 -0.52 -18.56
CA HIS A 28 35.17 -1.24 -19.00
C HIS A 28 34.50 -2.00 -17.85
N GLN A 29 35.31 -2.67 -17.02
CA GLN A 29 34.82 -3.40 -15.85
C GLN A 29 34.15 -2.46 -14.83
N GLN A 30 34.74 -1.29 -14.58
CA GLN A 30 34.12 -0.26 -13.73
C GLN A 30 32.78 0.22 -14.31
N HIS A 31 32.73 0.50 -15.61
CA HIS A 31 31.49 0.93 -16.26
C HIS A 31 30.40 -0.14 -16.17
N GLN A 32 30.76 -1.41 -16.37
CA GLN A 32 29.83 -2.53 -16.25
C GLN A 32 29.29 -2.69 -14.82
N GLN A 33 30.14 -2.52 -13.81
CA GLN A 33 29.73 -2.52 -12.40
C GLN A 33 28.75 -1.38 -12.09
N HIS A 34 29.04 -0.16 -12.55
CA HIS A 34 28.15 0.99 -12.39
C HIS A 34 26.80 0.77 -13.08
N HIS A 35 26.81 0.22 -14.30
CA HIS A 35 25.57 -0.10 -15.02
C HIS A 35 24.73 -1.14 -14.25
N GLN A 36 25.37 -2.18 -13.72
CA GLN A 36 24.68 -3.21 -12.95
C GLN A 36 24.10 -2.66 -11.63
N GLN A 37 24.83 -1.81 -10.92
CA GLN A 37 24.32 -1.11 -9.73
C GLN A 37 23.14 -0.20 -10.08
N HIS A 38 23.23 0.53 -11.18
CA HIS A 38 22.13 1.39 -11.64
C HIS A 38 20.87 0.58 -11.97
N GLN A 39 21.02 -0.56 -12.66
CA GLN A 39 19.92 -1.45 -12.98
C GLN A 39 19.26 -2.01 -11.71
N GLN A 40 20.04 -2.43 -10.72
CA GLN A 40 19.52 -2.88 -9.42
C GLN A 40 18.77 -1.77 -8.69
N HIS A 41 19.30 -0.55 -8.71
CA HIS A 41 18.65 0.61 -8.11
C HIS A 41 17.30 0.90 -8.78
N GLN A 42 17.25 0.91 -10.12
CA GLN A 42 16.01 1.11 -10.87
C GLN A 42 14.97 0.02 -10.55
N GLN A 43 15.38 -1.25 -10.49
CA GLN A 43 14.50 -2.36 -10.10
C GLN A 43 13.93 -2.16 -8.70
N HIS A 44 14.77 -1.75 -7.75
CA HIS A 44 14.34 -1.48 -6.38
C HIS A 44 13.36 -0.32 -6.31
N GLN A 45 13.64 0.79 -7.01
CA GLN A 45 12.73 1.94 -7.08
C GLN A 45 11.38 1.55 -7.69
N HIS A 46 11.38 0.74 -8.75
CA HIS A 46 10.14 0.25 -9.35
C HIS A 46 9.34 -0.62 -8.37
N GLN A 47 10.00 -1.54 -7.67
CA GLN A 47 9.35 -2.41 -6.69
C GLN A 47 8.78 -1.60 -5.52
N GLN A 48 9.51 -0.60 -5.02
CA GLN A 48 9.01 0.31 -3.98
C GLN A 48 7.78 1.09 -4.46
N HIS A 49 7.80 1.60 -5.69
CA HIS A 49 6.67 2.34 -6.25
C HIS A 49 5.42 1.45 -6.38
N GLN A 50 5.59 0.22 -6.88
CA GLN A 50 4.50 -0.76 -6.95
C GLN A 50 3.93 -1.09 -5.57
N HIS A 51 4.80 -1.27 -4.56
CA HIS A 51 4.37 -1.52 -3.19
C HIS A 51 3.57 -0.34 -2.63
N GLN A 52 4.04 0.89 -2.84
CA GLN A 52 3.34 2.09 -2.40
C GLN A 52 1.96 2.24 -3.04
N GLN A 53 1.84 2.00 -4.35
CA GLN A 53 0.56 2.03 -5.04
C GLN A 53 -0.40 0.95 -4.51
N HIS A 54 0.10 -0.27 -4.28
CA HIS A 54 -0.70 -1.35 -3.73
C HIS A 54 -1.22 -1.00 -2.32
N GLN A 55 -0.37 -0.44 -1.47
CA GLN A 55 -0.75 -0.03 -0.12
C GLN A 55 -1.83 1.06 -0.14
N GLN A 56 -1.70 2.06 -1.03
CA GLN A 56 -2.71 3.11 -1.19
C GLN A 56 -4.05 2.54 -1.69
N HIS A 57 -4.01 1.61 -2.66
CA HIS A 57 -5.21 0.95 -3.16
C HIS A 57 -5.91 0.14 -2.05
N GLN A 58 -5.14 -0.61 -1.25
CA GLN A 58 -5.67 -1.41 -0.16
C GLN A 58 -6.33 -0.52 0.92
N GLN A 59 -5.71 0.60 1.28
CA GLN A 59 -6.29 1.57 2.23
C GLN A 59 -7.59 2.17 1.69
N HIS A 60 -7.62 2.55 0.41
CA HIS A 60 -8.83 3.07 -0.22
C HIS A 60 -9.96 2.03 -0.22
N GLN A 61 -9.65 0.78 -0.57
CA GLN A 61 -10.63 -0.31 -0.59
C GLN A 61 -11.20 -0.57 0.80
N GLN A 62 -10.37 -0.59 1.85
CA GLN A 62 -10.83 -0.75 3.24
C GLN A 62 -11.73 0.42 3.67
N HIS A 63 -11.35 1.65 3.35
CA HIS A 63 -12.17 2.83 3.65
C HIS A 63 -13.53 2.76 2.95
N GLN A 64 -13.55 2.40 1.66
CA GLN A 64 -14.76 2.28 0.87
C GLN A 64 -15.71 1.20 1.44
N GLN A 65 -15.18 0.04 1.82
CA GLN A 65 -15.95 -1.02 2.46
C GLN A 65 -16.55 -0.57 3.80
N HIS A 66 -15.75 0.11 4.63
CA HIS A 66 -16.23 0.64 5.90
C HIS A 66 -17.34 1.68 5.71
N GLN A 67 -17.16 2.59 4.74
CA GLN A 67 -18.16 3.61 4.42
C GLN A 67 -19.47 3.00 3.92
N GLN A 68 -19.42 1.96 3.07
CA GLN A 68 -20.62 1.24 2.63
C GLN A 68 -21.35 0.56 3.79
N HIS A 69 -20.61 -0.09 4.71
CA HIS A 69 -21.20 -0.73 5.87
C HIS A 69 -21.84 0.27 6.83
N GLN A 70 -21.20 1.43 7.04
CA GLN A 70 -21.77 2.53 7.81
C GLN A 70 -23.06 3.07 7.17
N GLN A 71 -23.09 3.26 5.84
CA GLN A 71 -24.28 3.72 5.13
C GLN A 71 -25.46 2.73 5.29
N GLN A 72 -25.20 1.43 5.19
CA GLN A 72 -26.22 0.39 5.42
C GLN A 72 -26.75 0.42 6.86
N HIS A 73 -25.88 0.58 7.85
CA HIS A 73 -26.28 0.73 9.24
C HIS A 73 -27.11 1.99 9.47
N HIS A 74 -26.74 3.11 8.83
CA HIS A 74 -27.47 4.37 8.95
C HIS A 74 -28.88 4.27 8.34
N GLN A 75 -29.02 3.59 7.19
CA GLN A 75 -30.32 3.32 6.57
C GLN A 75 -31.19 2.41 7.45
N HIS A 76 -30.63 1.36 8.05
CA HIS A 76 -31.39 0.47 8.95
C HIS A 76 -31.79 1.18 10.26
N GLN A 77 -30.91 2.02 10.83
CA GLN A 77 -31.25 2.80 12.02
C GLN A 77 -32.41 3.77 11.77
N GLN A 78 -32.44 4.44 10.61
CA GLN A 78 -33.57 5.31 10.24
C GLN A 78 -34.89 4.54 10.10
N GLN A 79 -34.85 3.28 9.63
CA GLN A 79 -36.04 2.44 9.53
C GLN A 79 -36.56 1.94 10.89
N HIS A 80 -35.69 1.77 11.89
CA HIS A 80 -36.11 1.41 13.25
C HIS A 80 -36.78 2.55 14.03
N HIS A 81 -36.66 3.80 13.59
CA HIS A 81 -37.45 4.92 14.12
C HIS A 81 -38.89 4.95 13.61
N ASN A 82 -39.22 4.12 12.61
CA ASN A 82 -40.57 3.99 12.07
C ASN A 82 -41.39 2.86 12.73
N TYR A 83 -40.78 2.10 13.66
CA TYR A 83 -41.57 1.38 14.64
C TYR A 83 -42.22 2.42 15.53
N ARG A 84 -43.56 2.53 15.48
CA ARG A 84 -44.38 3.28 16.44
C ARG A 84 -43.66 3.29 17.79
N SER A 85 -43.26 4.47 18.24
CA SER A 85 -42.61 4.64 19.53
C SER A 85 -43.37 3.80 20.56
N LEU A 86 -42.69 3.06 21.44
CA LEU A 86 -43.40 2.18 22.41
C LEU A 86 -44.47 2.97 23.19
N SER A 87 -44.25 4.28 23.37
CA SER A 87 -45.20 5.27 23.90
C SER A 87 -46.53 5.39 23.13
N GLU A 88 -46.57 5.12 21.83
CA GLU A 88 -47.78 5.12 21.00
C GLU A 88 -48.44 3.74 20.91
N VAL A 89 -47.72 2.67 21.21
CA VAL A 89 -48.23 1.29 21.16
C VAL A 89 -49.17 1.07 22.34
N THR A 90 -50.41 0.67 22.05
CA THR A 90 -51.42 0.33 23.06
C THR A 90 -51.62 -1.18 23.11
N CYS A 91 -51.61 -1.74 24.31
CA CYS A 91 -51.76 -3.17 24.54
C CYS A 91 -53.21 -3.63 24.36
N PHE A 92 -53.45 -4.56 23.43
CA PHE A 92 -54.79 -5.12 23.19
C PHE A 92 -55.35 -5.96 24.36
N LYS A 93 -54.52 -6.35 25.32
CA LYS A 93 -54.95 -7.16 26.49
C LYS A 93 -55.40 -6.30 27.66
N CYS A 94 -54.71 -5.20 27.96
CA CYS A 94 -55.02 -4.36 29.12
C CYS A 94 -55.39 -2.90 28.78
N GLY A 95 -55.25 -2.47 27.53
CA GLY A 95 -55.55 -1.11 27.09
C GLY A 95 -54.49 -0.06 27.44
N GLU A 96 -53.41 -0.42 28.13
CA GLU A 96 -52.34 0.52 28.50
C GLU A 96 -51.32 0.72 27.38
N LYS A 97 -50.71 1.91 27.32
CA LYS A 97 -49.65 2.24 26.35
C LYS A 97 -48.26 1.81 26.84
N GLY A 98 -47.27 1.78 25.95
CA GLY A 98 -45.87 1.50 26.32
C GLY A 98 -45.39 0.10 25.99
N HIS A 99 -46.29 -0.84 25.66
CA HIS A 99 -45.94 -2.24 25.43
C HIS A 99 -46.93 -2.97 24.50
N PHE A 100 -46.42 -3.99 23.80
CA PHE A 100 -47.23 -4.88 22.99
C PHE A 100 -47.89 -5.98 23.84
N ALA A 101 -48.99 -6.57 23.35
CA ALA A 101 -49.75 -7.61 24.05
C ALA A 101 -48.94 -8.87 24.43
N ASN A 102 -47.89 -9.19 23.67
CA ASN A 102 -46.97 -10.30 23.96
C ASN A 102 -46.04 -10.02 25.15
N ARG A 103 -45.81 -8.75 25.47
CA ARG A 103 -45.04 -8.27 26.63
C ARG A 103 -45.93 -7.66 27.70
N CYS A 104 -47.24 -7.98 27.69
CA CYS A 104 -48.18 -7.43 28.66
C CYS A 104 -47.84 -7.95 30.07
N PRO A 105 -47.46 -7.09 31.03
CA PRO A 105 -47.16 -7.51 32.40
C PRO A 105 -48.41 -8.04 33.10
N ARG A 106 -49.60 -7.59 32.67
CA ARG A 106 -50.91 -8.02 33.20
C ARG A 106 -51.40 -9.33 32.58
N GLY A 107 -50.75 -9.82 31.53
CA GLY A 107 -51.16 -11.03 30.78
C GLY A 107 -50.62 -12.34 31.33
N GLN A 108 -49.73 -12.31 32.33
CA GLN A 108 -49.13 -13.51 32.91
C GLN A 108 -49.92 -14.12 34.08
N GLY A 109 -51.11 -13.61 34.41
CA GLY A 109 -51.75 -14.07 35.64
C GLY A 109 -53.23 -13.74 35.84
N ASN A 110 -54.09 -13.88 34.83
CA ASN A 110 -55.51 -14.14 35.13
C ASN A 110 -56.23 -14.80 33.94
N ARG A 111 -56.25 -16.14 33.96
CA ARG A 111 -57.35 -16.91 33.39
C ARG A 111 -58.35 -17.16 34.52
N TYR A 112 -59.44 -16.42 34.51
CA TYR A 112 -60.69 -16.81 35.16
C TYR A 112 -61.81 -16.52 34.16
#